data_AF-A0AAU5PCL7-F1
#
_entry.id   AF-A0AAU5PCL7-F1
#
_cell.length_a   1.000
_cell.length_b   1.000
_cell.length_c   1.000
_cell.angle_alpha   90.00
_cell.angle_beta   90.00
_cell.angle_gamma   90.00
#
_symmetry.space_group_name_H-M   'P 1'
#
loop_
_entity.id
_entity.type
_entity.pdbx_description
1 polymer ?
#
loop_
_entity_poly.entity_id
_entity_poly.type
_entity_poly.pdbx_seq_one_letter_code
_entity_poly.pdbx_strand_id
1 'polypeptide(L)'
;MSDAAQPTAAEVRAAAEAVKTALDRHLAAVEARSGEDDPAVYEAFNQLAAAAEVYDELLYDRYDEVTPFEIPGSDDSLPPYTGPEEPNAVSVLIRRDYAVAEPQRLLAQAQRVEAAVGDGTGTDASATIHGALGILFDEFEADEIASRPKEFGLEEGDSTLWVTAADETAEPGAWLEAPFEGVDPQRVVCRFDVSAVFDDEINDEIDDIDEVEDEIEDELDPDLDADLDEDEDLEALEADR
;
A
#
# COMPACT_ATOMS: atom_id res chain seq x y z
N MET A 1 -33.81 -18.68 -9.76
CA MET A 1 -33.61 -19.66 -8.67
C MET A 1 -32.78 -20.78 -9.29
N SER A 2 -31.45 -20.64 -9.30
CA SER A 2 -30.55 -21.65 -9.85
C SER A 2 -30.51 -22.83 -8.88
N ASP A 3 -30.90 -24.00 -9.37
CA ASP A 3 -30.75 -25.28 -8.69
C ASP A 3 -29.28 -25.69 -8.76
N ALA A 4 -28.44 -25.05 -7.94
CA ALA A 4 -27.07 -25.50 -7.73
C ALA A 4 -27.13 -26.77 -6.88
N ALA A 5 -26.64 -27.89 -7.42
CA ALA A 5 -26.63 -29.15 -6.69
C ALA A 5 -25.79 -28.99 -5.41
N GLN A 6 -26.37 -29.28 -4.25
CA GLN A 6 -25.64 -29.21 -2.99
C GLN A 6 -24.46 -30.19 -2.99
N PRO A 7 -23.31 -29.82 -2.37
CA PRO A 7 -22.17 -30.71 -2.24
C PRO A 7 -22.54 -32.03 -1.58
N THR A 8 -21.91 -33.11 -2.02
CA THR A 8 -22.09 -34.43 -1.44
C THR A 8 -21.21 -34.59 -0.20
N ALA A 9 -21.63 -35.47 0.72
CA ALA A 9 -20.78 -35.84 1.86
C ALA A 9 -19.44 -36.49 1.43
N ALA A 10 -19.34 -37.00 0.20
CA ALA A 10 -18.09 -37.54 -0.33
C ALA A 10 -17.11 -36.41 -0.69
N GLU A 11 -17.59 -35.32 -1.28
CA GLU A 11 -16.79 -34.12 -1.61
C GLU A 11 -16.26 -33.45 -0.34
N VAL A 12 -17.10 -33.27 0.69
CA VAL A 12 -16.65 -32.71 1.97
C VAL A 12 -15.53 -33.57 2.60
N ARG A 13 -15.67 -34.91 2.54
CA ARG A 13 -14.60 -35.80 3.04
C ARG A 13 -13.34 -35.73 2.20
N ALA A 14 -13.46 -35.60 0.88
CA ALA A 14 -12.32 -35.46 -0.01
C ALA A 14 -11.56 -34.16 0.27
N ALA A 15 -12.28 -33.05 0.50
CA ALA A 15 -11.68 -31.78 0.88
C ALA A 15 -10.98 -31.86 2.25
N ALA A 16 -11.61 -32.52 3.24
CA ALA A 16 -10.96 -32.76 4.54
C ALA A 16 -9.64 -33.56 4.41
N GLU A 17 -9.59 -34.56 3.52
CA GLU A 17 -8.35 -35.30 3.24
C GLU A 17 -7.31 -34.45 2.48
N ALA A 18 -7.76 -33.52 1.63
CA ALA A 18 -6.89 -32.57 0.95
C ALA A 18 -6.20 -31.63 1.96
N VAL A 19 -6.95 -31.11 2.95
CA VAL A 19 -6.39 -30.30 4.04
C VAL A 19 -5.33 -31.06 4.82
N LYS A 20 -5.60 -32.31 5.21
CA LYS A 20 -4.61 -33.15 5.92
C LYS A 20 -3.35 -33.36 5.10
N THR A 21 -3.51 -33.67 3.82
CA THR A 21 -2.38 -33.87 2.90
C THR A 21 -1.55 -32.59 2.74
N ALA A 22 -2.21 -31.43 2.64
CA ALA A 22 -1.54 -30.15 2.54
C ALA A 22 -0.82 -29.78 3.85
N LEU A 23 -1.40 -30.13 5.00
CA LEU A 23 -0.79 -29.92 6.31
C LEU A 23 0.48 -30.76 6.47
N ASP A 24 0.44 -32.03 6.08
CA ASP A 24 1.61 -32.90 6.08
C ASP A 24 2.72 -32.37 5.15
N ARG A 25 2.35 -31.85 3.97
CA ARG A 25 3.30 -31.22 3.03
C ARG A 25 3.91 -29.96 3.60
N HIS A 26 3.10 -29.10 4.22
CA HIS A 26 3.56 -27.87 4.85
C HIS A 26 4.55 -28.19 5.99
N LEU A 27 4.22 -29.16 6.86
CA LEU A 27 5.13 -29.59 7.92
C LEU A 27 6.45 -30.12 7.34
N ALA A 28 6.40 -30.96 6.29
CA ALA A 28 7.60 -31.48 5.65
C ALA A 28 8.47 -30.36 5.03
N ALA A 29 7.86 -29.32 4.46
CA ALA A 29 8.56 -28.15 3.95
C ALA A 29 9.25 -27.37 5.08
N VAL A 30 8.53 -27.14 6.19
CA VAL A 30 9.08 -26.47 7.38
C VAL A 30 10.26 -27.24 7.98
N GLU A 31 10.15 -28.57 8.08
CA GLU A 31 11.22 -29.43 8.59
C GLU A 31 12.45 -29.46 7.67
N ALA A 32 12.26 -29.25 6.36
CA ALA A 32 13.31 -29.23 5.35
C ALA A 32 13.86 -27.83 5.05
N ARG A 33 13.39 -26.78 5.74
CA ARG A 33 13.70 -25.38 5.40
C ARG A 33 15.20 -25.07 5.44
N SER A 34 15.63 -24.30 4.47
CA SER A 34 17.02 -23.89 4.25
C SER A 34 17.35 -22.47 4.75
N GLY A 35 16.34 -21.73 5.22
CA GLY A 35 16.45 -20.37 5.74
C GLY A 35 15.16 -19.90 6.41
N GLU A 36 15.14 -18.64 6.86
CA GLU A 36 13.96 -18.00 7.45
C GLU A 36 12.89 -17.71 6.39
N ASP A 37 13.32 -17.31 5.18
CA ASP A 37 12.47 -17.01 4.02
C ASP A 37 12.53 -18.10 2.94
N ASP A 38 12.32 -19.36 3.32
CA ASP A 38 12.36 -20.47 2.36
C ASP A 38 11.11 -20.46 1.44
N PRO A 39 11.26 -20.30 0.11
CA PRO A 39 10.13 -20.21 -0.81
C PRO A 39 9.30 -21.51 -0.85
N ALA A 40 9.89 -22.67 -0.54
CA ALA A 40 9.16 -23.93 -0.51
C ALA A 40 8.19 -24.01 0.68
N VAL A 41 8.55 -23.40 1.82
CA VAL A 41 7.65 -23.31 2.98
C VAL A 41 6.46 -22.41 2.65
N TYR A 42 6.75 -21.28 2.02
CA TYR A 42 5.73 -20.32 1.62
C TYR A 42 4.77 -20.89 0.57
N GLU A 43 5.27 -21.60 -0.44
CA GLU A 43 4.42 -22.30 -1.42
C GLU A 43 3.52 -23.35 -0.74
N ALA A 44 4.08 -24.14 0.17
CA ALA A 44 3.32 -25.16 0.89
C ALA A 44 2.27 -24.54 1.84
N PHE A 45 2.54 -23.38 2.42
CA PHE A 45 1.59 -22.60 3.22
C PHE A 45 0.38 -22.17 2.37
N ASN A 46 0.62 -21.62 1.18
CA ASN A 46 -0.46 -21.20 0.28
C ASN A 46 -1.32 -22.39 -0.19
N GLN A 47 -0.69 -23.53 -0.46
CA GLN A 47 -1.42 -24.76 -0.81
C GLN A 47 -2.30 -25.26 0.35
N LEU A 48 -1.83 -25.12 1.60
CA LEU A 48 -2.61 -25.44 2.79
C LEU A 48 -3.79 -24.49 2.98
N ALA A 49 -3.57 -23.18 2.83
CA ALA A 49 -4.63 -22.17 2.89
C ALA A 49 -5.72 -22.45 1.86
N ALA A 50 -5.36 -22.64 0.59
CA ALA A 50 -6.33 -22.94 -0.48
C ALA A 50 -7.12 -24.24 -0.21
N ALA A 51 -6.47 -25.29 0.30
CA ALA A 51 -7.16 -26.53 0.66
C ALA A 51 -8.15 -26.33 1.82
N ALA A 52 -7.78 -25.51 2.80
CA ALA A 52 -8.62 -25.21 3.96
C ALA A 52 -9.85 -24.39 3.58
N GLU A 53 -9.71 -23.40 2.69
CA GLU A 53 -10.82 -22.59 2.16
C GLU A 53 -11.86 -23.45 1.43
N VAL A 54 -11.41 -24.33 0.52
CA VAL A 54 -12.29 -25.27 -0.20
C VAL A 54 -13.02 -26.20 0.78
N TYR A 55 -12.35 -26.64 1.85
CA TYR A 55 -13.00 -27.47 2.86
C TYR A 55 -14.06 -26.69 3.64
N ASP A 56 -13.78 -25.44 4.03
CA ASP A 56 -14.70 -24.60 4.78
C ASP A 56 -15.95 -24.26 3.95
N GLU A 57 -15.78 -23.91 2.68
CA GLU A 57 -16.90 -23.66 1.73
C GLU A 57 -17.80 -24.88 1.61
N LEU A 58 -17.22 -26.07 1.34
CA LEU A 58 -18.00 -27.30 1.20
C LEU A 58 -18.64 -27.76 2.52
N LEU A 59 -18.01 -27.48 3.66
CA LEU A 59 -18.54 -27.75 4.98
C LEU A 59 -19.76 -26.87 5.25
N TYR A 60 -19.67 -25.58 4.96
CA TYR A 60 -20.75 -24.60 5.10
C TYR A 60 -21.93 -24.95 4.19
N ASP A 61 -21.68 -25.13 2.89
CA ASP A 61 -22.74 -25.44 1.91
C ASP A 61 -23.56 -26.69 2.27
N ARG A 62 -22.90 -27.69 2.87
CA ARG A 62 -23.53 -28.98 3.16
C ARG A 62 -24.11 -29.08 4.57
N TYR A 63 -23.47 -28.48 5.55
CA TYR A 63 -23.79 -28.67 6.97
C TYR A 63 -24.11 -27.38 7.72
N ASP A 64 -23.96 -26.21 7.10
CA ASP A 64 -24.15 -24.87 7.71
C ASP A 64 -23.23 -24.71 8.94
N GLU A 65 -22.02 -25.24 8.85
CA GLU A 65 -20.99 -25.22 9.88
C GLU A 65 -19.70 -24.61 9.32
N VAL A 66 -18.92 -23.97 10.18
CA VAL A 66 -17.64 -23.32 9.83
C VAL A 66 -16.52 -23.83 10.72
N THR A 67 -15.30 -23.80 10.21
CA THR A 67 -14.11 -24.12 11.00
C THR A 67 -13.71 -22.96 11.91
N PRO A 68 -13.08 -23.23 13.07
CA PRO A 68 -12.65 -22.18 14.00
C PRO A 68 -11.33 -21.49 13.60
N PHE A 69 -10.77 -21.81 12.43
CA PHE A 69 -9.51 -21.28 11.95
C PHE A 69 -9.78 -20.26 10.86
N GLU A 70 -9.26 -19.04 11.02
CA GLU A 70 -9.32 -18.01 9.98
C GLU A 70 -8.04 -18.05 9.15
N ILE A 71 -8.20 -18.02 7.83
CA ILE A 71 -7.09 -17.82 6.89
C ILE A 71 -6.93 -16.30 6.76
N PRO A 72 -5.74 -15.73 7.04
CA PRO A 72 -5.50 -14.31 6.77
C PRO A 72 -5.91 -13.98 5.34
N GLY A 73 -6.80 -13.01 5.18
CA GLY A 73 -7.57 -12.79 3.95
C GLY A 73 -6.69 -12.70 2.69
N SER A 74 -6.94 -13.62 1.76
CA SER A 74 -6.38 -13.67 0.41
C SER A 74 -6.91 -12.56 -0.50
N ASP A 75 -8.02 -11.89 -0.15
CA ASP A 75 -8.68 -10.90 -1.01
C ASP A 75 -8.08 -9.48 -0.91
N ASP A 76 -7.43 -9.12 0.20
CA ASP A 76 -6.75 -7.82 0.36
C ASP A 76 -5.22 -7.92 0.26
N SER A 77 -4.66 -9.13 0.31
CA SER A 77 -3.22 -9.35 0.18
C SER A 77 -2.83 -9.50 -1.28
N LEU A 78 -1.81 -8.77 -1.72
CA LEU A 78 -1.20 -8.99 -3.03
C LEU A 78 -0.71 -10.44 -3.15
N PRO A 79 -0.78 -11.05 -4.36
CA PRO A 79 -0.23 -12.38 -4.56
C PRO A 79 1.28 -12.37 -4.31
N PRO A 80 1.88 -13.56 -4.10
CA PRO A 80 3.31 -13.67 -3.81
C PRO A 80 4.16 -12.97 -4.86
N TYR A 81 5.19 -12.24 -4.41
CA TYR A 81 6.15 -11.62 -5.31
C TYR A 81 6.91 -12.70 -6.10
N THR A 82 6.91 -12.59 -7.42
CA THR A 82 7.63 -13.52 -8.33
C THR A 82 8.64 -12.81 -9.22
N GLY A 83 8.97 -11.54 -8.92
CA GLY A 83 9.95 -10.77 -9.68
C GLY A 83 11.41 -11.04 -9.26
N PRO A 84 12.38 -10.33 -9.86
CA PRO A 84 13.80 -10.49 -9.52
C PRO A 84 14.12 -10.02 -8.09
N GLU A 85 15.07 -10.67 -7.42
CA GLU A 85 15.58 -10.26 -6.10
C GLU A 85 16.28 -8.89 -6.14
N GLU A 86 17.00 -8.61 -7.23
CA GLU A 86 17.67 -7.32 -7.49
C GLU A 86 17.08 -6.68 -8.75
N PRO A 87 16.01 -5.85 -8.64
CA PRO A 87 15.38 -5.23 -9.80
C PRO A 87 16.23 -4.11 -10.39
N ASN A 88 16.42 -4.15 -11.71
CA ASN A 88 17.22 -3.17 -12.46
C ASN A 88 16.45 -1.87 -12.76
N ALA A 89 15.12 -1.94 -12.70
CA ALA A 89 14.20 -0.86 -12.98
C ALA A 89 12.91 -1.04 -12.15
N VAL A 90 12.28 0.07 -11.79
CA VAL A 90 11.01 0.11 -11.04
C VAL A 90 10.05 1.09 -11.69
N SER A 91 8.75 0.83 -11.56
CA SER A 91 7.68 1.78 -11.85
C SER A 91 6.92 2.10 -10.57
N VAL A 92 6.59 3.37 -10.37
CA VAL A 92 5.80 3.84 -9.23
C VAL A 92 4.45 4.29 -9.75
N LEU A 93 3.39 3.61 -9.33
CA LEU A 93 2.02 3.94 -9.69
C LEU A 93 1.32 4.53 -8.48
N ILE A 94 0.75 5.72 -8.67
CA ILE A 94 0.07 6.45 -7.62
C ILE A 94 -1.37 6.69 -8.05
N ARG A 95 -2.31 6.22 -7.23
CA ARG A 95 -3.72 6.62 -7.30
C ARG A 95 -3.98 7.56 -6.13
N ARG A 96 -4.49 8.76 -6.44
CA ARG A 96 -5.00 9.72 -5.46
C ARG A 96 -6.46 9.99 -5.82
N ASP A 97 -7.34 9.75 -4.88
CA ASP A 97 -8.76 10.03 -5.07
C ASP A 97 -9.10 11.42 -4.53
N TYR A 98 -10.01 12.11 -5.22
CA TYR A 98 -10.48 13.43 -4.80
C TYR A 98 -11.99 13.52 -4.92
N ALA A 99 -12.64 14.09 -3.91
CA ALA A 99 -14.00 14.58 -4.01
C ALA A 99 -14.00 16.03 -4.52
N VAL A 100 -14.90 16.36 -5.46
CA VAL A 100 -15.11 17.76 -5.89
C VAL A 100 -16.02 18.45 -4.88
N ALA A 101 -15.45 18.87 -3.75
CA ALA A 101 -16.16 19.45 -2.62
C ALA A 101 -16.66 20.89 -2.90
N GLU A 102 -15.86 21.71 -3.59
CA GLU A 102 -16.22 23.09 -3.94
C GLU A 102 -16.20 23.33 -5.47
N PRO A 103 -17.23 22.89 -6.22
CA PRO A 103 -17.26 23.03 -7.69
C PRO A 103 -17.11 24.47 -8.18
N GLN A 104 -17.63 25.45 -7.44
CA GLN A 104 -17.53 26.87 -7.81
C GLN A 104 -16.08 27.38 -7.72
N ARG A 105 -15.32 26.91 -6.73
CA ARG A 105 -13.90 27.24 -6.57
C ARG A 105 -13.09 26.64 -7.71
N LEU A 106 -13.34 25.38 -8.05
CA LEU A 106 -12.72 24.69 -9.17
C LEU A 106 -12.91 25.45 -10.49
N LEU A 107 -14.16 25.82 -10.81
CA LEU A 107 -14.49 26.61 -12.01
C LEU A 107 -13.79 27.98 -12.00
N ALA A 108 -13.79 28.67 -10.86
CA ALA A 108 -13.15 29.98 -10.72
C ALA A 108 -11.61 29.93 -10.84
N GLN A 109 -10.97 28.81 -10.49
CA GLN A 109 -9.54 28.59 -10.72
C GLN A 109 -9.27 28.39 -12.22
N ALA A 110 -10.01 27.49 -12.88
CA ALA A 110 -9.85 27.23 -14.30
C ALA A 110 -10.07 28.48 -15.17
N GLN A 111 -11.09 29.30 -14.85
CA GLN A 111 -11.34 30.56 -15.54
C GLN A 111 -10.19 31.57 -15.39
N ARG A 112 -9.49 31.57 -14.23
CA ARG A 112 -8.32 32.43 -14.02
C ARG A 112 -7.12 31.99 -14.87
N VAL A 113 -6.91 30.68 -15.01
CA VAL A 113 -5.88 30.12 -15.89
C VAL A 113 -6.18 30.49 -17.35
N GLU A 114 -7.38 30.21 -17.84
CA GLU A 114 -7.77 30.56 -19.22
C GLU A 114 -7.62 32.07 -19.52
N ALA A 115 -8.04 32.92 -18.59
CA ALA A 115 -7.93 34.37 -18.75
C ALA A 115 -6.46 34.84 -18.83
N ALA A 116 -5.52 34.12 -18.22
CA ALA A 116 -4.09 34.43 -18.25
C ALA A 116 -3.42 34.01 -19.58
N VAL A 117 -3.90 32.94 -20.23
CA VAL A 117 -3.35 32.42 -21.50
C VAL A 117 -3.73 33.29 -22.71
N GLY A 118 -4.79 34.10 -22.60
CA GLY A 118 -5.05 35.20 -23.52
C GLY A 118 -5.59 34.81 -24.91
N ASP A 119 -6.00 33.55 -25.11
CA ASP A 119 -6.69 33.13 -26.33
C ASP A 119 -8.21 33.29 -26.14
N GLY A 120 -8.75 34.39 -26.67
CA GLY A 120 -10.18 34.69 -26.70
C GLY A 120 -11.02 33.72 -27.55
N THR A 121 -10.49 32.57 -27.99
CA THR A 121 -11.29 31.42 -28.39
C THR A 121 -11.83 30.69 -27.17
N GLY A 122 -12.68 31.37 -26.38
CA GLY A 122 -13.32 30.79 -25.22
C GLY A 122 -14.17 29.59 -25.60
N THR A 123 -13.59 28.41 -25.57
CA THR A 123 -14.35 27.18 -25.36
C THR A 123 -15.02 27.34 -24.00
N ASP A 124 -16.32 27.06 -23.88
CA ASP A 124 -17.03 27.00 -22.59
C ASP A 124 -16.49 25.86 -21.68
N ALA A 125 -15.24 25.43 -21.84
CA ALA A 125 -14.61 24.33 -21.14
C ALA A 125 -14.53 24.62 -19.64
N SER A 126 -14.06 25.81 -19.24
CA SER A 126 -14.07 26.26 -17.84
C SER A 126 -15.46 26.52 -17.25
N ALA A 127 -16.53 26.46 -18.07
CA ALA A 127 -17.91 26.52 -17.57
C ALA A 127 -18.42 25.17 -17.05
N THR A 128 -17.67 24.09 -17.29
CA THR A 128 -18.00 22.73 -16.84
C THR A 128 -16.94 22.20 -15.87
N ILE A 129 -17.35 21.37 -14.91
CA ILE A 129 -16.41 20.72 -13.97
C ILE A 129 -15.36 19.90 -14.73
N HIS A 130 -15.79 19.15 -15.75
CA HIS A 130 -14.91 18.33 -16.57
C HIS A 130 -13.85 19.16 -17.29
N GLY A 131 -14.25 20.25 -17.96
CA GLY A 131 -13.29 21.11 -18.64
C GLY A 131 -12.39 21.87 -17.67
N ALA A 132 -12.90 22.29 -16.51
CA ALA A 132 -12.10 22.89 -15.46
C ALA A 132 -11.02 21.93 -14.93
N LEU A 133 -11.33 20.65 -14.71
CA LEU A 133 -10.33 19.64 -14.37
C LEU A 133 -9.27 19.51 -15.46
N GLY A 134 -9.68 19.43 -16.73
CA GLY A 134 -8.74 19.36 -17.85
C GLY A 134 -7.78 20.55 -17.90
N ILE A 135 -8.27 21.77 -17.69
CA ILE A 135 -7.45 22.99 -17.67
C ILE A 135 -6.46 22.99 -16.50
N LEU A 136 -6.92 22.59 -15.30
CA LEU A 136 -6.07 22.62 -14.11
C LEU A 136 -4.96 21.56 -14.18
N PHE A 137 -5.27 20.34 -14.63
CA PHE A 137 -4.27 19.27 -14.79
C PHE A 137 -3.36 19.45 -16.03
N ASP A 138 -3.68 20.38 -16.93
CA ASP A 138 -2.80 20.80 -18.03
C ASP A 138 -1.83 21.92 -17.60
N GLU A 139 -2.28 22.84 -16.75
CA GLU A 139 -1.46 23.97 -16.25
C GLU A 139 -0.60 23.61 -15.03
N PHE A 140 -1.13 22.83 -14.09
CA PHE A 140 -0.47 22.51 -12.83
C PHE A 140 0.02 21.07 -12.81
N GLU A 141 1.20 20.85 -12.20
CA GLU A 141 1.71 19.50 -11.98
C GLU A 141 0.80 18.74 -10.99
N ALA A 142 0.69 17.42 -11.15
CA ALA A 142 -0.16 16.59 -10.29
C ALA A 142 0.24 16.67 -8.80
N ASP A 143 1.54 16.79 -8.52
CA ASP A 143 2.06 16.94 -7.15
C ASP A 143 1.78 18.35 -6.59
N GLU A 144 1.73 19.36 -7.44
CA GLU A 144 1.32 20.70 -7.03
C GLU A 144 -0.16 20.72 -6.62
N ILE A 145 -1.04 20.10 -7.42
CA ILE A 145 -2.45 19.94 -7.06
C ILE A 145 -2.60 19.15 -5.76
N ALA A 146 -1.82 18.07 -5.60
CA ALA A 146 -1.84 17.23 -4.40
C ALA A 146 -1.37 17.96 -3.13
N SER A 147 -0.44 18.92 -3.24
CA SER A 147 0.02 19.69 -2.07
C SER A 147 -1.00 20.71 -1.54
N ARG A 148 -2.00 21.08 -2.35
CA ARG A 148 -2.98 22.13 -2.01
C ARG A 148 -4.36 21.90 -2.66
N PRO A 149 -4.98 20.71 -2.49
CA PRO A 149 -6.19 20.31 -3.20
C PRO A 149 -7.38 21.23 -2.88
N LYS A 150 -7.45 21.70 -1.63
CA LYS A 150 -8.50 22.62 -1.14
C LYS A 150 -8.50 23.95 -1.91
N GLU A 151 -7.35 24.43 -2.40
CA GLU A 151 -7.29 25.65 -3.22
C GLU A 151 -7.99 25.50 -4.58
N PHE A 152 -8.05 24.26 -5.08
CA PHE A 152 -8.73 23.87 -6.30
C PHE A 152 -10.18 23.43 -6.07
N GLY A 153 -10.65 23.43 -4.82
CA GLY A 153 -11.99 22.96 -4.46
C GLY A 153 -12.11 21.43 -4.48
N LEU A 154 -10.98 20.75 -4.31
CA LEU A 154 -10.88 19.31 -4.15
C LEU A 154 -10.68 18.98 -2.66
N GLU A 155 -11.26 17.87 -2.23
CA GLU A 155 -11.06 17.26 -0.93
C GLU A 155 -10.41 15.90 -1.16
N GLU A 156 -9.34 15.61 -0.43
CA GLU A 156 -8.56 14.39 -0.58
C GLU A 156 -9.36 13.18 -0.08
N GLY A 157 -9.34 12.11 -0.86
CA GLY A 157 -9.89 10.81 -0.52
C GLY A 157 -8.76 9.80 -0.28
N ASP A 158 -9.05 8.53 -0.48
CA ASP A 158 -8.05 7.48 -0.31
C ASP A 158 -6.93 7.61 -1.36
N SER A 159 -5.73 7.17 -0.98
CA SER A 159 -4.62 7.07 -1.90
C SER A 159 -3.90 5.74 -1.77
N THR A 160 -3.33 5.30 -2.88
CA THR A 160 -2.61 4.03 -2.99
C THR A 160 -1.35 4.24 -3.83
N LEU A 161 -0.20 3.82 -3.30
CA LEU A 161 1.09 3.82 -3.98
C LEU A 161 1.57 2.39 -4.17
N TRP A 162 1.86 2.01 -5.42
CA TRP A 162 2.42 0.72 -5.79
C TRP A 162 3.81 0.92 -6.40
N VAL A 163 4.79 0.13 -5.96
CA VAL A 163 6.10 0.04 -6.62
C VAL A 163 6.21 -1.32 -7.26
N THR A 164 6.44 -1.37 -8.56
CA THR A 164 6.53 -2.62 -9.32
C THR A 164 7.90 -2.80 -9.96
N ALA A 165 8.44 -4.01 -9.89
CA ALA A 165 9.70 -4.37 -10.54
C ALA A 165 9.54 -4.63 -12.04
N ALA A 166 10.50 -4.16 -12.83
CA ALA A 166 10.63 -4.46 -14.26
C ALA A 166 11.94 -5.25 -14.51
N ASP A 167 11.88 -6.20 -15.46
CA ASP A 167 13.03 -7.05 -15.79
C ASP A 167 14.11 -6.27 -16.53
N GLU A 168 13.69 -5.37 -17.43
CA GLU A 168 14.55 -4.60 -18.31
C GLU A 168 14.29 -3.10 -18.18
N THR A 169 15.33 -2.31 -18.33
CA THR A 169 15.21 -0.85 -18.46
C THR A 169 14.59 -0.53 -19.82
N ALA A 170 13.51 0.24 -19.85
CA ALA A 170 12.86 0.58 -21.11
C ALA A 170 13.59 1.70 -21.86
N GLU A 171 13.37 1.75 -23.17
CA GLU A 171 13.82 2.84 -24.02
C GLU A 171 13.07 4.15 -23.73
N PRO A 172 13.70 5.32 -23.94
CA PRO A 172 13.04 6.62 -23.73
C PRO A 172 11.71 6.74 -24.47
N GLY A 173 10.65 7.08 -23.74
CA GLY A 173 9.30 7.27 -24.28
C GLY A 173 8.45 6.00 -24.37
N ALA A 174 9.03 4.80 -24.23
CA ALA A 174 8.27 3.54 -24.20
C ALA A 174 7.28 3.48 -23.01
N TRP A 175 7.61 4.14 -21.90
CA TRP A 175 6.74 4.25 -20.73
C TRP A 175 5.49 5.11 -20.94
N LEU A 176 5.44 5.93 -21.99
CA LEU A 176 4.34 6.87 -22.23
C LEU A 176 3.20 6.28 -23.07
N GLU A 177 3.44 5.16 -23.77
CA GLU A 177 2.46 4.62 -24.73
C GLU A 177 1.28 3.92 -24.02
N ALA A 178 1.55 3.13 -22.98
CA ALA A 178 0.54 2.39 -22.22
C ALA A 178 0.93 2.24 -20.73
N PRO A 179 1.04 3.34 -19.97
CA PRO A 179 1.60 3.34 -18.61
C PRO A 179 0.82 2.50 -17.58
N PHE A 180 -0.42 2.13 -17.89
CA PHE A 180 -1.32 1.39 -17.00
C PHE A 180 -1.70 0.00 -17.55
N GLU A 181 -1.13 -0.44 -18.66
CA GLU A 181 -1.48 -1.73 -19.24
C GLU A 181 -0.94 -2.87 -18.36
N GLY A 182 -1.86 -3.65 -17.78
CA GLY A 182 -1.56 -4.96 -17.20
C GLY A 182 -0.54 -4.96 -16.06
N VAL A 183 -0.65 -4.03 -15.12
CA VAL A 183 0.15 -4.05 -13.88
C VAL A 183 -0.02 -5.42 -13.22
N ASP A 184 1.05 -6.21 -13.20
CA ASP A 184 1.07 -7.56 -12.65
C ASP A 184 1.15 -7.47 -11.11
N PRO A 185 0.10 -7.88 -10.37
CA PRO A 185 0.11 -7.82 -8.91
C PRO A 185 1.24 -8.67 -8.29
N GLN A 186 1.74 -9.69 -9.00
CA GLN A 186 2.88 -10.51 -8.55
C GLN A 186 4.24 -9.80 -8.69
N ARG A 187 4.28 -8.63 -9.32
CA ARG A 187 5.50 -7.80 -9.46
C ARG A 187 5.52 -6.59 -8.53
N VAL A 188 4.52 -6.45 -7.67
CA VAL A 188 4.48 -5.38 -6.68
C VAL A 188 5.49 -5.68 -5.57
N VAL A 189 6.50 -4.82 -5.45
CA VAL A 189 7.53 -4.87 -4.42
C VAL A 189 6.97 -4.31 -3.11
N CYS A 190 6.24 -3.20 -3.18
CA CYS A 190 5.54 -2.63 -2.03
C CYS A 190 4.26 -1.92 -2.43
N ARG A 191 3.30 -1.94 -1.51
CA ARG A 191 2.02 -1.24 -1.59
C ARG A 191 1.81 -0.47 -0.29
N PHE A 192 1.49 0.80 -0.43
CA PHE A 192 1.09 1.67 0.67
C PHE A 192 -0.30 2.18 0.38
N ASP A 193 -1.23 1.97 1.31
CA ASP A 193 -2.57 2.51 1.25
C ASP A 193 -2.74 3.54 2.37
N VAL A 194 -3.23 4.72 2.03
CA VAL A 194 -3.60 5.77 2.98
C VAL A 194 -5.10 5.99 2.82
N SER A 195 -5.82 5.85 3.92
CA SER A 195 -7.27 6.07 3.98
C SER A 195 -7.55 7.45 4.54
N ALA A 196 -8.40 8.21 3.86
CA ALA A 196 -8.75 9.57 4.28
C ALA A 196 -9.39 9.60 5.69
N VAL A 197 -10.06 8.52 6.09
CA VAL A 197 -10.71 8.44 7.42
C VAL A 197 -9.69 8.36 8.55
N PHE A 198 -8.55 7.69 8.33
CA PHE A 198 -7.52 7.52 9.35
C PHE A 198 -6.46 8.64 9.32
N ASP A 199 -6.31 9.33 8.19
CA ASP A 199 -5.40 10.47 8.05
C ASP A 199 -5.89 11.68 8.87
N ASP A 200 -7.20 11.95 8.87
CA ASP A 200 -7.81 13.00 9.69
C ASP A 200 -7.59 12.77 11.20
N GLU A 201 -7.62 11.53 11.68
CA GLU A 201 -7.37 11.19 13.10
C GLU A 201 -5.92 11.46 13.53
N ILE A 202 -4.95 11.27 12.64
CA ILE A 202 -3.52 11.50 12.92
C ILE A 202 -3.19 12.99 12.89
N ASN A 203 -3.79 13.75 11.97
CA ASN A 203 -3.54 15.19 11.87
C ASN A 203 -4.12 15.95 13.08
N ASP A 204 -5.25 15.49 13.64
CA ASP A 204 -5.82 16.05 14.88
C ASP A 204 -4.95 15.74 16.13
N GLU A 205 -4.23 14.61 16.18
CA GLU A 205 -3.32 14.28 17.31
C GLU A 205 -1.98 15.04 17.28
N ILE A 206 -1.50 15.43 16.09
CA ILE A 206 -0.23 16.17 15.93
C ILE A 206 -0.40 17.64 16.36
N ASP A 207 -1.55 18.25 16.09
CA ASP A 207 -1.85 19.63 16.52
C ASP A 207 -1.88 19.77 18.06
N ASP A 208 -2.10 18.69 18.81
CA ASP A 208 -2.07 18.66 20.30
C ASP A 208 -0.66 18.49 20.89
N ILE A 209 0.35 18.06 20.11
CA ILE A 209 1.72 17.84 20.58
C ILE A 209 2.58 19.12 20.49
N ASP A 210 2.24 20.04 19.59
CA ASP A 210 2.97 21.30 19.45
C ASP A 210 2.73 22.29 20.62
N GLU A 211 1.74 22.04 21.50
CA GLU A 211 1.50 22.85 22.70
C GLU A 211 2.35 22.44 23.93
N VAL A 212 3.07 21.31 23.90
CA VAL A 212 3.84 20.81 25.07
C VAL A 212 5.35 21.06 25.04
N GLU A 213 5.92 21.65 23.99
CA GLU A 213 7.37 21.95 23.94
C GLU A 213 7.77 23.24 24.72
N ASP A 214 6.83 24.11 25.08
CA ASP A 214 7.14 25.40 25.73
C ASP A 214 7.30 25.35 27.27
N GLU A 215 7.12 24.18 27.93
CA GLU A 215 7.16 24.08 29.41
C GLU A 215 8.40 23.36 30.01
N ILE A 216 9.40 22.95 29.22
CA ILE A 216 10.55 22.15 29.72
C ILE A 216 11.88 22.91 29.83
N GLU A 217 11.90 24.26 29.89
CA GLU A 217 13.16 25.02 30.02
C GLU A 217 13.57 25.42 31.46
N ASP A 218 12.77 25.17 32.51
CA ASP A 218 13.01 25.80 33.83
C ASP A 218 13.48 24.89 35.00
N GLU A 219 13.90 23.63 34.79
CA GLU A 219 14.42 22.76 35.88
C GLU A 219 15.79 22.10 35.62
N LEU A 220 16.75 22.82 35.04
CA LEU A 220 18.16 22.41 35.10
C LEU A 220 18.87 23.05 36.32
N ASP A 221 18.99 22.26 37.38
CA ASP A 221 19.76 22.54 38.60
C ASP A 221 21.27 22.76 38.27
N PRO A 222 21.88 23.91 38.62
CA PRO A 222 23.25 24.26 38.20
C PRO A 222 24.39 23.64 39.03
N ASP A 223 24.15 22.66 39.92
CA ASP A 223 25.13 22.23 40.93
C ASP A 223 25.88 20.90 40.65
N LEU A 224 26.13 20.52 39.39
CA LEU A 224 27.03 19.40 39.07
C LEU A 224 28.23 19.84 38.24
N ASP A 225 29.01 20.74 38.82
CA ASP A 225 30.39 21.02 38.41
C ASP A 225 31.37 20.01 39.03
N ALA A 226 32.38 19.67 38.23
CA ALA A 226 33.71 19.20 38.60
C ALA A 226 33.86 17.78 39.19
N ASP A 227 34.36 16.86 38.35
CA ASP A 227 35.66 16.21 38.54
C ASP A 227 35.92 15.26 37.36
N LEU A 228 36.27 15.85 36.21
CA LEU A 228 36.93 15.12 35.12
C LEU A 228 38.43 15.36 35.27
N ASP A 229 39.07 14.59 36.15
CA ASP A 229 40.52 14.48 36.17
C ASP A 229 40.96 13.57 35.01
N GLU A 230 41.62 14.23 34.07
CA GLU A 230 42.57 13.77 33.07
C GLU A 230 43.49 12.65 33.62
N ASP A 231 43.64 11.54 32.89
CA ASP A 231 44.83 11.29 32.06
C ASP A 231 45.12 9.79 31.76
N GLU A 232 45.53 9.62 30.50
CA GLU A 232 46.60 8.71 30.02
C GLU A 232 46.38 7.19 29.95
N ASP A 233 46.20 6.77 28.69
CA ASP A 233 47.09 5.85 27.95
C ASP A 233 46.95 4.32 28.07
N LEU A 234 46.81 3.72 26.86
CA LEU A 234 47.30 2.41 26.42
C LEU A 234 46.55 1.19 27.00
N GLU A 235 46.15 0.16 26.24
CA GLU A 235 46.84 -0.50 25.15
C GLU A 235 45.82 -1.41 24.42
N ALA A 236 46.02 -1.60 23.12
CA ALA A 236 45.29 -2.55 22.30
C ALA A 236 45.39 -3.97 22.88
N LEU A 237 44.25 -4.66 23.04
CA LEU A 237 44.26 -6.11 23.23
C LEU A 237 43.69 -6.79 21.99
N GLU A 238 44.63 -7.45 21.33
CA GLU A 238 44.46 -8.36 20.21
C GLU A 238 43.41 -9.44 20.49
N ALA A 239 42.82 -9.87 19.38
CA ALA A 239 41.98 -11.04 19.27
C ALA A 239 42.64 -12.29 19.87
N ASP A 240 41.90 -12.99 20.72
CA ASP A 240 41.81 -14.45 20.59
C ASP A 240 40.47 -14.97 21.14
N ARG A 241 39.75 -15.66 20.23
CA ARG A 241 38.53 -16.47 20.39
C ARG A 241 37.18 -15.84 20.05
#